data_AF-A0A7Z1MG82-F1
#
_entry.id   AF-A0A7Z1MG82-F1
#
_cell.length_a   1.000
_cell.length_b   1.000
_cell.length_c   1.000
_cell.angle_alpha   90.00
_cell.angle_beta   90.00
_cell.angle_gamma   90.00
#
_symmetry.space_group_name_H-M   'P 1'
#
loop_
_entity.id
_entity.type
_entity.pdbx_description
1 polymer ?
#
loop_
_entity_poly.entity_id
_entity_poly.type
_entity_poly.pdbx_seq_one_letter_code
_entity_poly.pdbx_strand_id
1 'polypeptide(L)'
;MWETSEDRLKRLIKEEKDHLWKRVNELGSELEKAQSSLSTLEKTAPEHFSKTVGNQRKTAEIKNKATTQFEAIQEIVKSVEEGKELVEELKKSISSAHETSINQQNEISQALATAESQNSELAETKLESESTIQGLKDLIEEKNLLSQRIETVTEQVESSEKLTKTLKTLLTSATSERKEIRQIYDDVFGHSYEDEFGEVQQVEGLKEQLESSYQKIKDDLSILSNELSKTIDTQSTKLEELVDIFNEKTDEAIASANDKYQGIVYKIDALLPTALTAGLSGAYVEKIKVEKIQLEKHEKSFFIAIVGLIICSSIPLMYSVFRVLFQGQEFVSVIKDTPTIFSLMLPVYAPILWVAYSSNKSYKLSKRLIEEYTHKEVSSKTFEGLSTQISKIGEDESSGELRTRLLFNLLQVNSENPGKLISDYNNSDHPIIDAIDKSSKLADAINKLDNVPLVGNLLKHLNAKAQAKVEQKADEARVVLDAHVEGNLASKASNDS
;
A
#
# COMPACT_ATOMS: atom_id res chain seq x y z
N MET A 1 -37.08 -71.30 -108.19
CA MET A 1 -38.18 -70.35 -108.47
C MET A 1 -37.69 -68.99 -108.03
N TRP A 2 -37.64 -68.03 -108.95
CA TRP A 2 -37.01 -66.73 -108.75
C TRP A 2 -37.87 -65.91 -107.78
N GLU A 3 -37.31 -65.54 -106.61
CA GLU A 3 -37.93 -64.52 -105.74
C GLU A 3 -38.15 -63.27 -106.60
N THR A 4 -39.40 -62.85 -106.75
CA THR A 4 -39.74 -61.60 -107.43
C THR A 4 -39.12 -60.45 -106.65
N SER A 5 -38.67 -59.41 -107.38
CA SER A 5 -38.04 -58.22 -106.80
C SER A 5 -38.86 -57.58 -105.67
N GLU A 6 -40.19 -57.79 -105.68
CA GLU A 6 -41.14 -57.32 -104.68
C GLU A 6 -41.00 -58.01 -103.31
N ASP A 7 -40.73 -59.31 -103.26
CA ASP A 7 -40.60 -60.06 -102.00
C ASP A 7 -39.25 -59.81 -101.31
N ARG A 8 -38.19 -59.58 -102.10
CA ARG A 8 -36.91 -59.07 -101.59
C ARG A 8 -37.05 -57.69 -100.98
N LEU A 9 -37.81 -56.80 -101.63
CA LEU A 9 -38.08 -55.46 -101.12
C LEU A 9 -38.85 -55.51 -99.79
N LYS A 10 -39.89 -56.34 -99.69
CA LYS A 10 -40.69 -56.49 -98.46
C LYS A 10 -39.88 -57.04 -97.29
N ARG A 11 -38.97 -57.98 -97.53
CA ARG A 11 -38.05 -58.51 -96.50
C ARG A 11 -37.08 -57.43 -96.02
N LEU A 12 -36.43 -56.71 -96.94
CA LEU A 12 -35.51 -55.62 -96.60
C LEU A 12 -36.21 -54.49 -95.84
N ILE A 13 -37.42 -54.11 -96.27
CA ILE A 13 -38.23 -53.09 -95.57
C ILE A 13 -38.60 -53.56 -94.15
N LYS A 14 -38.90 -54.85 -93.95
CA LYS A 14 -39.23 -55.39 -92.64
C LYS A 14 -38.01 -55.46 -91.73
N GLU A 15 -36.86 -55.87 -92.25
CA GLU A 15 -35.57 -55.86 -91.53
C GLU A 15 -35.14 -54.44 -91.16
N GLU A 16 -35.27 -53.47 -92.08
CA GLU A 16 -35.02 -52.06 -91.78
C GLU A 16 -36.00 -51.53 -90.74
N LYS A 17 -37.29 -51.91 -90.81
CA LYS A 17 -38.29 -51.51 -89.82
C LYS A 17 -37.97 -52.06 -88.43
N ASP A 18 -37.56 -53.32 -88.32
CA ASP A 18 -37.17 -53.92 -87.04
C ASP A 18 -35.87 -53.32 -86.50
N HIS A 19 -34.89 -53.03 -87.37
CA HIS A 19 -33.68 -52.31 -86.99
C HIS A 19 -33.98 -50.89 -86.49
N LEU A 20 -34.88 -50.18 -87.16
CA LEU A 20 -35.35 -48.86 -86.76
C LEU A 20 -36.10 -48.93 -85.42
N TRP A 21 -36.98 -49.90 -85.20
CA TRP A 21 -37.67 -50.08 -83.92
C TRP A 21 -36.74 -50.43 -82.78
N LYS A 22 -35.73 -51.27 -83.04
CA LYS A 22 -34.69 -51.57 -82.05
C LYS A 22 -33.89 -50.32 -81.70
N ARG A 23 -33.52 -49.51 -82.69
CA ARG A 23 -32.83 -48.24 -82.48
C ARG A 23 -33.68 -47.21 -81.75
N VAL A 24 -34.98 -47.15 -82.04
CA VAL A 24 -35.94 -46.28 -81.34
C VAL A 24 -36.11 -46.72 -79.89
N ASN A 25 -36.17 -48.02 -79.60
CA ASN A 25 -36.24 -48.52 -78.23
C ASN A 25 -34.93 -48.32 -77.46
N GLU A 26 -33.77 -48.50 -78.11
CA GLU A 26 -32.46 -48.15 -77.53
C GLU A 26 -32.40 -46.67 -77.18
N LEU A 27 -32.76 -45.79 -78.13
CA LEU A 27 -32.84 -44.34 -77.92
C LEU A 27 -33.84 -43.97 -76.83
N GLY A 28 -34.99 -44.65 -76.75
CA GLY A 28 -35.97 -44.46 -75.68
C GLY A 28 -35.39 -44.82 -74.31
N SER A 29 -34.66 -45.93 -74.22
CA SER A 29 -33.99 -46.35 -72.98
C SER A 29 -32.83 -45.44 -72.58
N GLU A 30 -32.08 -44.91 -73.55
CA GLU A 30 -31.03 -43.91 -73.33
C GLU A 30 -31.62 -42.57 -72.88
N LEU A 31 -32.75 -42.17 -73.46
CA LEU A 31 -33.47 -40.96 -73.06
C LEU A 31 -34.03 -41.09 -71.63
N GLU A 32 -34.56 -42.25 -71.25
CA GLU A 32 -35.06 -42.50 -69.89
C GLU A 32 -33.93 -42.53 -68.85
N LYS A 33 -32.76 -43.10 -69.22
CA LYS A 33 -31.53 -43.02 -68.41
C LYS A 33 -30.99 -41.59 -68.31
N ALA A 34 -31.03 -40.83 -69.39
CA ALA A 34 -30.64 -39.41 -69.40
C ALA A 34 -31.60 -38.56 -68.57
N GLN A 35 -32.90 -38.85 -68.61
CA GLN A 35 -33.91 -38.11 -67.87
C GLN A 35 -33.86 -38.43 -66.37
N SER A 36 -33.59 -39.69 -66.01
CA SER A 36 -33.34 -40.07 -64.61
C SER A 36 -32.04 -39.46 -64.07
N SER A 37 -30.95 -39.44 -64.85
CA SER A 37 -29.70 -38.78 -64.44
C SER A 37 -29.80 -37.26 -64.38
N LEU A 38 -30.59 -36.64 -65.27
CA LEU A 38 -30.91 -35.21 -65.21
C LEU A 38 -31.72 -34.90 -63.94
N SER A 39 -32.73 -35.71 -63.63
CA SER A 39 -33.58 -35.52 -62.45
C SER A 39 -32.84 -35.73 -61.13
N THR A 40 -31.85 -36.64 -61.09
CA THR A 40 -31.00 -36.79 -59.91
C THR A 40 -30.10 -35.58 -59.80
N LEU A 41 -29.44 -35.15 -60.87
CA LEU A 41 -28.59 -33.95 -60.88
C LEU A 41 -29.37 -32.69 -60.47
N GLU A 42 -30.60 -32.52 -60.92
CA GLU A 42 -31.47 -31.39 -60.58
C GLU A 42 -31.86 -31.38 -59.09
N LYS A 43 -31.95 -32.57 -58.46
CA LYS A 43 -32.17 -32.71 -57.01
C LYS A 43 -30.90 -32.54 -56.19
N THR A 44 -29.75 -33.02 -56.65
CA THR A 44 -28.48 -32.94 -55.90
C THR A 44 -27.72 -31.63 -56.11
N ALA A 45 -27.86 -30.96 -57.25
CA ALA A 45 -27.16 -29.71 -57.56
C ALA A 45 -27.48 -28.56 -56.58
N PRO A 46 -28.73 -28.33 -56.15
CA PRO A 46 -29.05 -27.34 -55.11
C PRO A 46 -28.40 -27.68 -53.76
N GLU A 47 -28.32 -28.97 -53.41
CA GLU A 47 -27.72 -29.43 -52.15
C GLU A 47 -26.19 -29.29 -52.15
N HIS A 48 -25.54 -29.63 -53.26
CA HIS A 48 -24.09 -29.43 -53.45
C HIS A 48 -23.73 -27.94 -53.51
N PHE A 49 -24.52 -27.12 -54.19
CA PHE A 49 -24.33 -25.67 -54.21
C PHE A 49 -24.50 -25.07 -52.80
N SER A 50 -25.56 -25.47 -52.07
CA SER A 50 -25.78 -25.06 -50.69
C SER A 50 -24.65 -25.48 -49.74
N LYS A 51 -24.16 -26.73 -49.84
CA LYS A 51 -22.99 -27.20 -49.06
C LYS A 51 -21.72 -26.45 -49.44
N THR A 52 -21.51 -26.13 -50.70
CA THR A 52 -20.32 -25.39 -51.17
C THR A 52 -20.34 -23.95 -50.68
N VAL A 53 -21.49 -23.26 -50.78
CA VAL A 53 -21.70 -21.91 -50.23
C VAL A 53 -21.58 -21.92 -48.70
N GLY A 54 -22.12 -22.94 -48.03
CA GLY A 54 -21.96 -23.14 -46.58
C GLY A 54 -20.50 -23.34 -46.16
N ASN A 55 -19.75 -24.15 -46.90
CA ASN A 55 -18.32 -24.33 -46.67
C ASN A 55 -17.52 -23.05 -46.95
N GLN A 56 -17.84 -22.30 -48.01
CA GLN A 56 -17.23 -21.00 -48.27
C GLN A 56 -17.48 -20.00 -47.13
N ARG A 57 -18.72 -19.94 -46.61
CA ARG A 57 -19.05 -19.11 -45.45
C ARG A 57 -18.28 -19.51 -44.20
N LYS A 58 -18.18 -20.81 -43.91
CA LYS A 58 -17.36 -21.32 -42.79
C LYS A 58 -15.88 -20.99 -42.97
N THR A 59 -15.34 -21.14 -44.19
CA THR A 59 -13.95 -20.78 -44.50
C THR A 59 -13.71 -19.27 -44.33
N ALA A 60 -14.67 -18.43 -44.76
CA ALA A 60 -14.59 -16.98 -44.54
C ALA A 60 -14.70 -16.60 -43.05
N GLU A 61 -15.56 -17.28 -42.29
CA GLU A 61 -15.68 -17.09 -40.84
C GLU A 61 -14.40 -17.49 -40.11
N ILE A 62 -13.80 -18.63 -40.46
CA ILE A 62 -12.51 -19.09 -39.92
C ILE A 62 -11.40 -18.10 -40.29
N LYS A 63 -11.38 -17.61 -41.54
CA LYS A 63 -10.42 -16.59 -41.98
C LYS A 63 -10.56 -15.30 -41.16
N ASN A 64 -11.78 -14.83 -40.94
CA ASN A 64 -12.05 -13.62 -40.17
C ASN A 64 -11.69 -13.79 -38.67
N LYS A 65 -11.95 -14.97 -38.09
CA LYS A 65 -11.51 -15.31 -36.73
C LYS A 65 -9.99 -15.39 -36.63
N ALA A 66 -9.32 -15.94 -37.64
CA ALA A 66 -7.86 -16.00 -37.68
C ALA A 66 -7.24 -14.60 -37.83
N THR A 67 -7.81 -13.71 -38.64
CA THR A 67 -7.32 -12.33 -38.77
C THR A 67 -7.52 -11.53 -37.49
N THR A 68 -8.69 -11.63 -36.85
CA THR A 68 -8.94 -10.94 -35.56
C THR A 68 -8.04 -11.46 -34.45
N GLN A 69 -7.77 -12.76 -34.39
CA GLN A 69 -6.79 -13.32 -33.46
C GLN A 69 -5.36 -12.86 -33.77
N PHE A 70 -4.99 -12.77 -35.05
CA PHE A 70 -3.68 -12.26 -35.45
C PHE A 70 -3.48 -10.79 -35.08
N GLU A 71 -4.50 -9.96 -35.27
CA GLU A 71 -4.50 -8.55 -34.84
C GLU A 71 -4.35 -8.43 -33.32
N ALA A 72 -5.11 -9.23 -32.55
CA ALA A 72 -4.97 -9.27 -31.09
C ALA A 72 -3.57 -9.72 -30.63
N ILE A 73 -2.97 -10.69 -31.33
CA ILE A 73 -1.60 -11.13 -31.06
C ILE A 73 -0.60 -10.02 -31.38
N GLN A 74 -0.78 -9.28 -32.48
CA GLN A 74 0.08 -8.14 -32.81
C GLN A 74 0.01 -7.04 -31.76
N GLU A 75 -1.18 -6.76 -31.23
CA GLU A 75 -1.36 -5.77 -30.16
C GLU A 75 -0.66 -6.21 -28.87
N ILE A 76 -0.77 -7.50 -28.50
CA ILE A 76 -0.04 -8.07 -27.36
C ILE A 76 1.47 -7.96 -27.58
N VAL A 77 1.99 -8.35 -28.75
CA VAL A 77 3.43 -8.26 -29.06
C VAL A 77 3.91 -6.83 -28.94
N LYS A 78 3.14 -5.85 -29.45
CA LYS A 78 3.48 -4.43 -29.31
C LYS A 78 3.54 -4.00 -27.84
N SER A 79 2.55 -4.39 -27.02
CA SER A 79 2.56 -4.07 -25.58
C SER A 79 3.74 -4.71 -24.83
N VAL A 80 4.18 -5.89 -25.28
CA VAL A 80 5.35 -6.57 -24.71
C VAL A 80 6.66 -5.87 -25.11
N GLU A 81 6.76 -5.38 -26.35
CA GLU A 81 7.91 -4.60 -26.82
C GLU A 81 8.01 -3.27 -26.05
N GLU A 82 6.89 -2.55 -25.89
CA GLU A 82 6.81 -1.33 -25.07
C GLU A 82 7.17 -1.61 -23.60
N GLY A 83 6.68 -2.73 -23.03
CA GLY A 83 7.03 -3.15 -21.68
C GLY A 83 8.52 -3.47 -21.53
N LYS A 84 9.15 -4.07 -22.54
CA LYS A 84 10.60 -4.35 -22.55
C LYS A 84 11.43 -3.06 -22.59
N GLU A 85 11.03 -2.06 -23.37
CA GLU A 85 11.71 -0.76 -23.39
C GLU A 85 11.65 -0.07 -22.03
N LEU A 86 10.49 -0.07 -21.37
CA LEU A 86 10.33 0.48 -20.02
C LEU A 86 11.21 -0.24 -18.99
N VAL A 87 11.35 -1.56 -19.09
CA VAL A 87 12.22 -2.35 -18.20
C VAL A 87 13.69 -2.01 -18.41
N GLU A 88 14.15 -1.84 -19.66
CA GLU A 88 15.53 -1.42 -19.94
C GLU A 88 15.81 0.02 -19.48
N GLU A 89 14.84 0.92 -19.62
CA GLU A 89 14.95 2.29 -19.09
C GLU A 89 15.03 2.31 -17.56
N LEU A 90 14.17 1.55 -16.88
CA LEU A 90 14.21 1.37 -15.43
C LEU A 90 15.54 0.79 -14.97
N LYS A 91 16.06 -0.24 -15.66
CA LYS A 91 17.36 -0.83 -15.35
C LYS A 91 18.49 0.19 -15.47
N LYS A 92 18.46 1.04 -16.51
CA LYS A 92 19.45 2.12 -16.67
C LYS A 92 19.36 3.15 -15.55
N SER A 93 18.14 3.56 -15.17
CA SER A 93 17.90 4.48 -14.06
C SER A 93 18.42 3.91 -12.73
N ILE A 94 18.09 2.65 -12.43
CA ILE A 94 18.55 1.95 -11.21
C ILE A 94 20.08 1.87 -11.16
N SER A 95 20.74 1.52 -12.26
CA SER A 95 22.20 1.48 -12.32
C SER A 95 22.83 2.85 -12.03
N SER A 96 22.28 3.93 -12.58
CA SER A 96 22.77 5.29 -12.32
C SER A 96 22.51 5.76 -10.87
N ALA A 97 21.37 5.37 -10.29
CA ALA A 97 21.05 5.63 -8.89
C ALA A 97 21.99 4.85 -7.95
N HIS A 98 22.36 3.62 -8.35
CA HIS A 98 23.30 2.82 -7.56
C HIS A 98 24.72 3.42 -7.58
N GLU A 99 25.20 3.85 -8.75
CA GLU A 99 26.51 4.48 -8.89
C GLU A 99 26.61 5.80 -8.10
N THR A 100 25.57 6.63 -8.15
CA THR A 100 25.49 7.85 -7.33
C THR A 100 25.44 7.56 -5.84
N SER A 101 24.71 6.52 -5.40
CA SER A 101 24.71 6.08 -4.00
C SER A 101 26.09 5.60 -3.52
N ILE A 102 26.84 4.88 -4.36
CA ILE A 102 28.20 4.45 -4.04
C ILE A 102 29.13 5.66 -3.87
N ASN A 103 29.03 6.64 -4.78
CA ASN A 103 29.84 7.86 -4.71
C ASN A 103 29.55 8.66 -3.44
N GLN A 104 28.26 8.84 -3.10
CA GLN A 104 27.86 9.50 -1.85
C GLN A 104 28.37 8.76 -0.61
N GLN A 105 28.36 7.42 -0.62
CA GLN A 105 28.88 6.65 0.50
C GLN A 105 30.40 6.81 0.68
N ASN A 106 31.15 6.93 -0.43
CA ASN A 106 32.58 7.22 -0.39
C ASN A 106 32.86 8.63 0.15
N GLU A 107 32.10 9.63 -0.30
CA GLU A 107 32.22 11.01 0.20
C GLU A 107 31.91 11.10 1.70
N ILE A 108 30.85 10.44 2.18
CA ILE A 108 30.52 10.37 3.62
C ILE A 108 31.65 9.72 4.40
N SER A 109 32.23 8.63 3.88
CA SER A 109 33.32 7.91 4.55
C SER A 109 34.58 8.79 4.67
N GLN A 110 34.90 9.58 3.64
CA GLN A 110 36.01 10.54 3.68
C GLN A 110 35.74 11.70 4.63
N ALA A 111 34.52 12.25 4.64
CA ALA A 111 34.12 13.31 5.56
C ALA A 111 34.21 12.85 7.02
N LEU A 112 33.81 11.61 7.31
CA LEU A 112 33.87 11.03 8.65
C LEU A 112 35.32 10.85 9.12
N ALA A 113 36.20 10.32 8.26
CA ALA A 113 37.64 10.21 8.58
C ALA A 113 38.28 11.59 8.84
N THR A 114 37.86 12.62 8.09
CA THR A 114 38.34 14.00 8.29
C THR A 114 37.85 14.57 9.63
N ALA A 115 36.59 14.36 9.98
CA ALA A 115 36.02 14.79 11.25
C ALA A 115 36.69 14.10 12.45
N GLU A 116 37.00 12.80 12.34
CA GLU A 116 37.75 12.07 13.37
C GLU A 116 39.16 12.63 13.57
N SER A 117 39.86 12.95 12.48
CA SER A 117 41.18 13.60 12.54
C SER A 117 41.12 14.96 13.24
N GLN A 118 40.15 15.82 12.86
CA GLN A 118 39.96 17.13 13.48
C GLN A 118 39.61 17.03 14.96
N ASN A 119 38.81 16.02 15.36
CA ASN A 119 38.48 15.80 16.76
C ASN A 119 39.70 15.37 17.60
N SER A 120 40.60 14.58 17.01
CA SER A 120 41.88 14.22 17.66
C SER A 120 42.77 15.45 17.85
N GLU A 121 42.88 16.31 16.85
CA GLU A 121 43.66 17.57 16.93
C GLU A 121 43.06 18.55 17.95
N LEU A 122 41.72 18.63 18.02
CA LEU A 122 41.01 19.39 19.06
C LEU A 122 41.28 18.86 20.48
N ALA A 123 41.37 17.54 20.65
CA ALA A 123 41.70 16.95 21.93
C ALA A 123 43.14 17.27 22.37
N GLU A 124 44.09 17.26 21.43
CA GLU A 124 45.49 17.60 21.69
C GLU A 124 45.66 19.09 22.04
N THR A 125 45.09 19.99 21.23
CA THR A 125 45.12 21.44 21.49
C THR A 125 44.43 21.81 22.81
N LYS A 126 43.39 21.08 23.21
CA LYS A 126 42.76 21.24 24.53
C LYS A 126 43.73 20.86 25.66
N LEU A 127 44.46 19.76 25.55
CA LEU A 127 45.45 19.35 26.56
C LEU A 127 46.59 20.36 26.67
N GLU A 128 47.07 20.90 25.54
CA GLU A 128 48.06 21.98 25.54
C GLU A 128 47.53 23.27 26.19
N SER A 129 46.27 23.62 25.92
CA SER A 129 45.62 24.77 26.56
C SER A 129 45.46 24.58 28.08
N GLU A 130 45.10 23.39 28.53
CA GLU A 130 45.04 23.07 29.97
C GLU A 130 46.42 23.16 30.63
N SER A 131 47.47 22.68 29.96
CA SER A 131 48.86 22.78 30.41
C SER A 131 49.33 24.24 30.53
N THR A 132 49.05 25.07 29.53
CA THR A 132 49.40 26.50 29.55
C THR A 132 48.63 27.27 30.61
N ILE A 133 47.35 26.96 30.82
CA ILE A 133 46.56 27.52 31.93
C ILE A 133 47.18 27.15 33.28
N GLN A 134 47.65 25.91 33.45
CA GLN A 134 48.33 25.51 34.68
C GLN A 134 49.64 26.28 34.88
N GLY A 135 50.47 26.40 33.83
CA GLY A 135 51.70 27.21 33.90
C GLY A 135 51.44 28.69 34.24
N LEU A 136 50.34 29.27 33.74
CA LEU A 136 49.92 30.63 34.11
C LEU A 136 49.50 30.74 35.58
N LYS A 137 48.82 29.72 36.13
CA LYS A 137 48.48 29.68 37.56
C LYS A 137 49.73 29.63 38.43
N ASP A 138 50.70 28.80 38.05
CA ASP A 138 51.95 28.66 38.78
C ASP A 138 52.72 30.00 38.77
N LEU A 139 52.76 30.72 37.64
CA LEU A 139 53.35 32.06 37.54
C LEU A 139 52.61 33.12 38.39
N ILE A 140 51.29 33.03 38.50
CA ILE A 140 50.51 33.92 39.38
C ILE A 140 50.87 33.66 40.84
N GLU A 141 51.05 32.41 41.22
CA GLU A 141 51.46 32.03 42.58
C GLU A 141 52.88 32.51 42.89
N GLU A 142 53.83 32.37 41.96
CA GLU A 142 55.17 32.93 42.07
C GLU A 142 55.15 34.46 42.19
N LYS A 143 54.31 35.17 41.42
CA LYS A 143 54.14 36.62 41.53
C LYS A 143 53.65 37.03 42.92
N ASN A 144 52.72 36.28 43.51
CA ASN A 144 52.22 36.56 44.85
C ASN A 144 53.32 36.36 45.91
N LEU A 145 54.11 35.28 45.79
CA LEU A 145 55.28 35.04 46.65
C LEU A 145 56.35 36.13 46.49
N LEU A 146 56.58 36.61 45.26
CA LEU A 146 57.50 37.68 44.99
C LEU A 146 57.03 39.00 45.61
N SER A 147 55.72 39.28 45.55
CA SER A 147 55.12 40.47 46.18
C SER A 147 55.30 40.43 47.69
N GLN A 148 55.07 39.27 48.32
CA GLN A 148 55.32 39.07 49.75
C GLN A 148 56.81 39.22 50.10
N ARG A 149 57.73 38.72 49.24
CA ARG A 149 59.17 38.95 49.41
C ARG A 149 59.54 40.42 49.31
N ILE A 150 58.97 41.15 48.35
CA ILE A 150 59.20 42.60 48.22
C ILE A 150 58.72 43.30 49.49
N GLU A 151 57.55 42.96 50.03
CA GLU A 151 57.05 43.52 51.28
C GLU A 151 58.00 43.25 52.45
N THR A 152 58.49 42.01 52.62
CA THR A 152 59.49 41.69 53.66
C THR A 152 60.82 42.41 53.45
N VAL A 153 61.24 42.63 52.20
CA VAL A 153 62.47 43.38 51.89
C VAL A 153 62.24 44.86 52.18
N THR A 154 61.06 45.42 51.88
CA THR A 154 60.70 46.79 52.21
C THR A 154 60.68 47.00 53.73
N GLU A 155 60.12 46.07 54.50
CA GLU A 155 60.18 46.08 55.96
C GLU A 155 61.63 45.97 56.48
N GLN A 156 62.44 45.11 55.88
CA GLN A 156 63.86 45.00 56.21
C GLN A 156 64.63 46.28 55.87
N VAL A 157 64.33 46.93 54.74
CA VAL A 157 64.91 48.22 54.35
C VAL A 157 64.48 49.32 55.32
N GLU A 158 63.21 49.40 55.71
CA GLU A 158 62.76 50.34 56.75
C GLU A 158 63.44 50.08 58.09
N SER A 159 63.59 48.81 58.47
CA SER A 159 64.32 48.42 59.68
C SER A 159 65.80 48.79 59.59
N SER A 160 66.41 48.63 58.41
CA SER A 160 67.78 49.00 58.10
C SER A 160 67.95 50.51 58.03
N GLU A 161 66.96 51.28 57.58
CA GLU A 161 66.96 52.74 57.63
C GLU A 161 66.83 53.24 59.06
N LYS A 162 65.99 52.60 59.90
CA LYS A 162 65.94 52.88 61.34
C LYS A 162 67.28 52.53 61.98
N LEU A 163 67.85 51.37 61.66
CA LEU A 163 69.17 50.97 62.13
C LEU A 163 70.24 51.96 61.64
N THR A 164 70.18 52.41 60.40
CA THR A 164 71.07 53.39 59.79
C THR A 164 70.89 54.76 60.42
N LYS A 165 69.67 55.17 60.80
CA LYS A 165 69.44 56.39 61.60
C LYS A 165 70.08 56.24 62.98
N THR A 166 69.93 55.08 63.64
CA THR A 166 70.60 54.81 64.93
C THR A 166 72.12 54.75 64.81
N LEU A 167 72.64 54.11 63.76
CA LEU A 167 74.04 54.07 63.36
C LEU A 167 74.53 55.46 62.99
N LYS A 168 73.72 56.30 62.36
CA LYS A 168 74.06 57.69 62.02
C LYS A 168 74.16 58.53 63.27
N THR A 169 73.31 58.33 64.28
CA THR A 169 73.50 58.94 65.61
C THR A 169 74.78 58.46 66.30
N LEU A 170 75.04 57.15 66.33
CA LEU A 170 76.30 56.56 66.85
C LEU A 170 77.53 57.04 66.06
N LEU A 171 77.39 57.16 64.75
CA LEU A 171 78.41 57.63 63.83
C LEU A 171 78.59 59.12 64.03
N THR A 172 77.56 59.94 64.28
CA THR A 172 77.74 61.37 64.59
C THR A 172 78.58 61.53 65.87
N SER A 173 78.40 60.65 66.85
CA SER A 173 79.27 60.54 68.03
C SER A 173 80.70 60.11 67.66
N ALA A 174 80.88 59.17 66.72
CA ALA A 174 82.19 58.78 66.19
C ALA A 174 82.77 59.76 65.12
N THR A 175 81.99 60.66 64.53
CA THR A 175 82.40 61.59 63.44
C THR A 175 82.98 62.87 64.02
N SER A 176 82.71 63.13 65.30
CA SER A 176 83.55 64.01 66.11
C SER A 176 84.99 63.47 66.22
N GLU A 177 85.18 62.14 66.32
CA GLU A 177 86.51 61.51 66.26
C GLU A 177 87.04 61.47 64.82
N ARG A 178 86.16 61.24 63.83
CA ARG A 178 86.48 61.15 62.40
C ARG A 178 86.53 62.52 61.68
N LYS A 179 86.79 63.62 62.39
CA LYS A 179 87.17 64.91 61.79
C LYS A 179 88.60 64.87 61.23
N GLU A 180 89.33 63.78 61.51
CA GLU A 180 90.60 63.40 60.90
C GLU A 180 90.44 62.75 59.51
N ILE A 181 89.30 62.14 59.16
CA ILE A 181 89.10 61.54 57.82
C ILE A 181 88.40 62.55 56.89
N ARG A 182 88.96 63.75 56.88
CA ARG A 182 88.55 64.95 56.14
C ARG A 182 88.84 64.87 54.64
N GLN A 183 89.37 63.73 54.18
CA GLN A 183 89.93 63.51 52.85
C GLN A 183 88.93 62.88 51.87
N ILE A 184 87.85 62.26 52.38
CA ILE A 184 86.81 61.59 51.57
C ILE A 184 85.73 62.59 51.08
N TYR A 185 85.80 63.83 51.55
CA TYR A 185 84.84 64.90 51.25
C TYR A 185 84.94 65.40 49.79
N ASP A 186 86.13 65.32 49.18
CA ASP A 186 86.39 65.95 47.88
C ASP A 186 85.88 65.12 46.67
N ASP A 187 85.62 63.82 46.85
CA ASP A 187 85.17 62.93 45.76
C ASP A 187 83.65 62.93 45.52
N VAL A 188 82.84 63.49 46.44
CA VAL A 188 81.36 63.38 46.39
C VAL A 188 80.68 64.62 45.79
N PHE A 189 81.31 65.80 45.82
CA PHE A 189 80.64 67.07 45.50
C PHE A 189 81.21 67.87 44.32
N GLY A 190 82.23 67.35 43.62
CA GLY A 190 82.83 68.05 42.47
C GLY A 190 83.67 69.27 42.88
N HIS A 191 84.50 69.74 41.96
CA HIS A 191 85.38 70.90 42.16
C HIS A 191 85.42 71.75 40.89
N SER A 192 85.48 73.07 41.07
CA SER A 192 85.76 74.03 40.00
C SER A 192 87.26 74.20 39.86
N TYR A 193 87.76 74.16 38.63
CA TYR A 193 89.09 74.65 38.28
C TYR A 193 88.99 75.72 37.19
N GLU A 194 89.86 76.72 37.27
CA GLU A 194 90.04 77.75 36.24
C GLU A 194 91.09 77.28 35.23
N ASP A 195 90.80 77.38 33.93
CA ASP A 195 91.80 77.26 32.86
C ASP A 195 92.52 78.62 32.64
N GLU A 196 93.66 78.61 31.96
CA GLU A 196 94.57 79.75 31.68
C GLU A 196 93.91 80.96 30.96
N PHE A 197 92.61 80.89 30.64
CA PHE A 197 91.82 81.95 30.01
C PHE A 197 90.63 82.47 30.84
N GLY A 198 90.46 82.02 32.08
CA GLY A 198 89.58 82.68 33.05
C GLY A 198 88.07 82.46 32.87
N GLU A 199 87.62 81.37 32.24
CA GLU A 199 86.22 80.93 32.32
C GLU A 199 86.07 79.68 33.21
N VAL A 200 85.05 79.69 34.07
CA VAL A 200 84.76 78.64 35.05
C VAL A 200 83.86 77.58 34.41
N GLN A 201 84.36 76.35 34.22
CA GLN A 201 83.50 75.20 33.89
C GLN A 201 83.26 74.33 35.12
N GLN A 202 82.00 73.98 35.36
CA GLN A 202 81.58 73.06 36.42
C GLN A 202 81.45 71.63 35.89
N VAL A 203 81.94 70.67 36.66
CA VAL A 203 81.69 69.25 36.44
C VAL A 203 80.60 68.80 37.43
N GLU A 204 79.45 68.37 36.91
CA GLU A 204 78.28 67.92 37.69
C GLU A 204 78.52 66.57 38.39
N GLY A 205 77.92 66.41 39.57
CA GLY A 205 78.03 65.22 40.41
C GLY A 205 76.90 64.20 40.24
N LEU A 206 77.11 62.97 40.74
CA LEU A 206 76.21 61.81 40.68
C LEU A 206 74.75 62.07 41.14
N LYS A 207 74.49 63.15 41.87
CA LYS A 207 73.15 63.57 42.34
C LYS A 207 72.28 64.13 41.20
N GLU A 208 72.84 64.94 40.31
CA GLU A 208 72.10 65.56 39.19
C GLU A 208 71.64 64.49 38.17
N GLN A 209 72.47 63.48 37.92
CA GLN A 209 72.16 62.40 36.97
C GLN A 209 71.03 61.48 37.45
N LEU A 210 70.92 61.25 38.76
CA LEU A 210 69.88 60.42 39.36
C LEU A 210 68.51 61.10 39.33
N GLU A 211 68.46 62.42 39.61
CA GLU A 211 67.23 63.22 39.56
C GLU A 211 66.66 63.25 38.12
N SER A 212 67.52 63.38 37.10
CA SER A 212 67.08 63.38 35.69
C SER A 212 66.52 62.04 35.23
N SER A 213 67.05 60.93 35.76
CA SER A 213 66.62 59.57 35.40
C SER A 213 65.28 59.22 36.06
N TYR A 214 65.07 59.67 37.30
CA TYR A 214 63.79 59.50 38.00
C TYR A 214 62.66 60.25 37.30
N GLN A 215 62.93 61.48 36.84
CA GLN A 215 61.91 62.28 36.19
C GLN A 215 61.51 61.73 34.82
N LYS A 216 62.48 61.19 34.04
CA LYS A 216 62.17 60.47 32.79
C LYS A 216 61.31 59.22 33.02
N ILE A 217 61.64 58.41 34.02
CA ILE A 217 60.85 57.21 34.34
C ILE A 217 59.42 57.57 34.76
N LYS A 218 59.24 58.66 35.51
CA LYS A 218 57.92 59.15 35.90
C LYS A 218 57.11 59.63 34.71
N ASP A 219 57.75 60.35 33.79
CA ASP A 219 57.10 60.84 32.58
C ASP A 219 56.72 59.66 31.66
N ASP A 220 57.59 58.68 31.47
CA ASP A 220 57.33 57.46 30.70
C ASP A 220 56.19 56.61 31.29
N LEU A 221 56.14 56.48 32.63
CA LEU A 221 55.05 55.77 33.32
C LEU A 221 53.70 56.48 33.12
N SER A 222 53.70 57.80 33.07
CA SER A 222 52.49 58.59 32.82
C SER A 222 51.97 58.45 31.39
N ILE A 223 52.88 58.35 30.41
CA ILE A 223 52.55 58.12 29.00
C ILE A 223 51.97 56.71 28.84
N LEU A 224 52.64 55.69 29.40
CA LEU A 224 52.21 54.30 29.33
C LEU A 224 50.83 54.09 29.97
N SER A 225 50.57 54.73 31.12
CA SER A 225 49.26 54.69 31.78
C SER A 225 48.14 55.25 30.90
N ASN A 226 48.41 56.33 30.16
CA ASN A 226 47.43 56.95 29.28
C ASN A 226 47.20 56.14 27.98
N GLU A 227 48.21 55.44 27.48
CA GLU A 227 48.03 54.52 26.34
C GLU A 227 47.28 53.26 26.74
N LEU A 228 47.53 52.74 27.95
CA LEU A 228 46.84 51.57 28.48
C LEU A 228 45.35 51.86 28.68
N SER A 229 44.98 53.02 29.24
CA SER A 229 43.57 53.40 29.41
C SER A 229 42.85 53.52 28.05
N LYS A 230 43.47 54.19 27.07
CA LYS A 230 42.90 54.27 25.71
C LYS A 230 42.72 52.90 25.06
N THR A 231 43.66 51.99 25.29
CA THR A 231 43.59 50.61 24.75
C THR A 231 42.45 49.83 25.41
N ILE A 232 42.30 49.95 26.73
CA ILE A 232 41.20 49.34 27.49
C ILE A 232 39.85 49.85 26.98
N ASP A 233 39.70 51.17 26.84
CA ASP A 233 38.46 51.78 26.34
C ASP A 233 38.14 51.29 24.93
N THR A 234 39.12 51.28 24.03
CA THR A 234 38.95 50.83 22.64
C THR A 234 38.56 49.35 22.56
N GLN A 235 39.14 48.49 23.40
CA GLN A 235 38.80 47.07 23.44
C GLN A 235 37.42 46.83 24.06
N SER A 236 37.03 47.60 25.08
CA SER A 236 35.70 47.54 25.68
C SER A 236 34.61 47.86 24.65
N THR A 237 34.79 48.92 23.86
CA THR A 237 33.82 49.32 22.82
C THR A 237 33.70 48.26 21.73
N LYS A 238 34.80 47.66 21.30
CA LYS A 238 34.78 46.56 20.31
C LYS A 238 34.09 45.30 20.84
N LEU A 239 34.27 45.00 22.14
CA LEU A 239 33.59 43.88 22.78
C LEU A 239 32.07 44.10 22.84
N GLU A 240 31.63 45.30 23.21
CA GLU A 240 30.21 45.67 23.19
C GLU A 240 29.61 45.57 21.78
N GLU A 241 30.26 46.13 20.76
CA GLU A 241 29.80 46.01 19.37
C GLU A 241 29.70 44.55 18.91
N LEU A 242 30.65 43.69 19.31
CA LEU A 242 30.65 42.28 18.94
C LEU A 242 29.53 41.50 19.64
N VAL A 243 29.24 41.83 20.89
CA VAL A 243 28.09 41.28 21.64
C VAL A 243 26.78 41.67 20.98
N ASP A 244 26.62 42.94 20.57
CA ASP A 244 25.42 43.42 19.90
C ASP A 244 25.20 42.72 18.55
N ILE A 245 26.26 42.59 17.73
CA ILE A 245 26.20 41.86 16.45
C ILE A 245 25.84 40.39 16.67
N PHE A 246 26.36 39.77 17.72
CA PHE A 246 26.08 38.37 18.03
C PHE A 246 24.63 38.17 18.49
N ASN A 247 24.11 39.07 19.31
CA ASN A 247 22.71 39.05 19.75
C ASN A 247 21.76 39.25 18.55
N GLU A 248 22.01 40.24 17.69
CA GLU A 248 21.20 40.47 16.48
C GLU A 248 21.17 39.25 15.56
N LYS A 249 22.34 38.63 15.29
CA LYS A 249 22.41 37.39 14.50
C LYS A 249 21.70 36.21 15.15
N THR A 250 21.76 36.13 16.48
CA THR A 250 21.10 35.05 17.22
C THR A 250 19.59 35.22 17.15
N ASP A 251 19.09 36.44 17.33
CA ASP A 251 17.66 36.76 17.22
C ASP A 251 17.13 36.52 15.80
N GLU A 252 17.88 36.92 14.77
CA GLU A 252 17.54 36.62 13.37
C GLU A 252 17.50 35.10 13.10
N ALA A 253 18.47 34.35 13.65
CA ALA A 253 18.50 32.89 13.51
C ALA A 253 17.31 32.22 14.22
N ILE A 254 16.94 32.69 15.42
CA ILE A 254 15.77 32.22 16.16
C ILE A 254 14.48 32.53 15.38
N ALA A 255 14.33 33.75 14.87
CA ALA A 255 13.17 34.14 14.07
C ALA A 255 13.05 33.27 12.81
N SER A 256 14.15 33.09 12.07
CA SER A 256 14.18 32.24 10.87
C SER A 256 13.86 30.77 11.19
N ALA A 257 14.37 30.25 12.31
CA ALA A 257 14.07 28.89 12.76
C ALA A 257 12.59 28.73 13.13
N ASN A 258 12.02 29.71 13.82
CA ASN A 258 10.61 29.72 14.19
C ASN A 258 9.69 29.79 12.95
N ASP A 259 10.01 30.64 11.97
CA ASP A 259 9.27 30.73 10.71
C ASP A 259 9.32 29.41 9.93
N LYS A 260 10.49 28.77 9.86
CA LYS A 260 10.64 27.44 9.25
C LYS A 260 9.82 26.39 10.00
N TYR A 261 9.86 26.41 11.33
CA TYR A 261 9.09 25.48 12.16
C TYR A 261 7.58 25.65 11.93
N GLN A 262 7.06 26.88 12.00
CA GLN A 262 5.64 27.14 11.73
C GLN A 262 5.25 26.76 10.31
N GLY A 263 6.10 27.05 9.32
CA GLY A 263 5.88 26.63 7.94
C GLY A 263 5.84 25.10 7.76
N ILE A 264 6.64 24.34 8.52
CA ILE A 264 6.60 22.88 8.52
C ILE A 264 5.33 22.37 9.21
N VAL A 265 4.98 22.90 10.38
CA VAL A 265 3.74 22.53 11.12
C VAL A 265 2.52 22.76 10.24
N TYR A 266 2.42 23.93 9.61
CA TYR A 266 1.32 24.23 8.67
C TYR A 266 1.25 23.23 7.51
N LYS A 267 2.40 22.84 6.93
CA LYS A 267 2.44 21.81 5.88
C LYS A 267 1.98 20.45 6.39
N ILE A 268 2.38 20.06 7.61
CA ILE A 268 1.95 18.80 8.22
C ILE A 268 0.44 18.81 8.43
N ASP A 269 -0.12 19.87 9.03
CA ASP A 269 -1.55 20.00 9.28
C ASP A 269 -2.37 20.03 7.99
N ALA A 270 -1.83 20.65 6.93
CA ALA A 270 -2.45 20.66 5.61
C ALA A 270 -2.43 19.28 4.92
N LEU A 271 -1.39 18.46 5.15
CA LEU A 271 -1.22 17.14 4.53
C LEU A 271 -1.94 16.01 5.28
N LEU A 272 -2.16 16.15 6.59
CA LEU A 272 -2.79 15.14 7.45
C LEU A 272 -4.18 14.68 6.98
N PRO A 273 -5.15 15.57 6.65
CA PRO A 273 -6.45 15.15 6.16
C PRO A 273 -6.36 14.40 4.82
N THR A 274 -5.49 14.86 3.92
CA THR A 274 -5.25 14.23 2.61
C THR A 274 -4.63 12.84 2.77
N ALA A 275 -3.63 12.69 3.65
CA ALA A 275 -3.00 11.41 3.94
C ALA A 275 -3.97 10.41 4.58
N LEU A 276 -4.85 10.88 5.48
CA LEU A 276 -5.88 10.05 6.11
C LEU A 276 -6.90 9.54 5.09
N THR A 277 -7.40 10.39 4.20
CA THR A 277 -8.33 9.96 3.14
C THR A 277 -7.68 9.10 2.06
N ALA A 278 -6.41 9.34 1.73
CA ALA A 278 -5.64 8.48 0.82
C ALA A 278 -5.43 7.09 1.44
N GLY A 279 -5.09 7.03 2.74
CA GLY A 279 -4.94 5.77 3.47
C GLY A 279 -6.24 4.97 3.57
N LEU A 280 -7.36 5.62 3.93
CA LEU A 280 -8.67 4.98 4.02
C LEU A 280 -9.18 4.51 2.65
N SER A 281 -9.11 5.35 1.62
CA SER A 281 -9.54 4.98 0.26
C SER A 281 -8.69 3.86 -0.32
N GLY A 282 -7.37 3.86 -0.08
CA GLY A 282 -6.48 2.76 -0.45
C GLY A 282 -6.85 1.44 0.23
N ALA A 283 -7.18 1.47 1.52
CA ALA A 283 -7.64 0.29 2.25
C ALA A 283 -8.97 -0.26 1.69
N TYR A 284 -9.90 0.61 1.27
CA TYR A 284 -11.13 0.18 0.62
C TYR A 284 -10.90 -0.44 -0.75
N VAL A 285 -10.01 0.13 -1.57
CA VAL A 285 -9.62 -0.45 -2.88
C VAL A 285 -9.05 -1.86 -2.71
N GLU A 286 -8.17 -2.07 -1.73
CA GLU A 286 -7.61 -3.38 -1.45
C GLU A 286 -8.69 -4.38 -0.99
N LYS A 287 -9.61 -3.94 -0.12
CA LYS A 287 -10.75 -4.77 0.30
C LYS A 287 -11.67 -5.14 -0.86
N ILE A 288 -11.97 -4.19 -1.76
CA ILE A 288 -12.76 -4.45 -2.98
C ILE A 288 -12.06 -5.50 -3.85
N LYS A 289 -10.74 -5.43 -4.00
CA LYS A 289 -9.95 -6.40 -4.79
C LYS A 289 -10.03 -7.80 -4.18
N VAL A 290 -9.86 -7.92 -2.87
CA VAL A 290 -9.98 -9.20 -2.15
C VAL A 290 -11.40 -9.77 -2.30
N GLU A 291 -12.43 -8.96 -2.12
CA GLU A 291 -13.83 -9.40 -2.25
C GLU A 291 -14.20 -9.79 -3.68
N LYS A 292 -13.64 -9.14 -4.71
CA LYS A 292 -13.81 -9.56 -6.11
C LYS A 292 -13.26 -10.96 -6.36
N ILE A 293 -12.08 -11.27 -5.81
CA ILE A 293 -11.50 -12.62 -5.90
C ILE A 293 -12.39 -13.65 -5.18
N GLN A 294 -12.94 -13.30 -4.00
CA GLN A 294 -13.87 -14.17 -3.29
C GLN A 294 -15.18 -14.38 -4.06
N LEU A 295 -15.72 -13.32 -4.65
CA LEU A 295 -16.93 -13.36 -5.47
C LEU A 295 -16.75 -14.33 -6.66
N GLU A 296 -15.65 -14.21 -7.41
CA GLU A 296 -15.35 -15.13 -8.52
C GLU A 296 -15.19 -16.57 -8.03
N LYS A 297 -14.57 -16.78 -6.87
CA LYS A 297 -14.43 -18.12 -6.27
C LYS A 297 -15.80 -18.72 -5.92
N HIS A 298 -16.68 -17.93 -5.30
CA HIS A 298 -18.04 -18.37 -4.94
C HIS A 298 -18.91 -18.60 -6.17
N GLU A 299 -18.76 -17.78 -7.22
CA GLU A 299 -19.43 -17.98 -8.51
C GLU A 299 -19.00 -19.28 -9.19
N LYS A 300 -17.69 -19.56 -9.25
CA LYS A 300 -17.16 -20.82 -9.77
C LYS A 300 -17.64 -22.01 -8.95
N SER A 301 -17.62 -21.90 -7.62
CA SER A 301 -18.11 -22.95 -6.73
C SER A 301 -19.60 -23.23 -6.94
N PHE A 302 -20.41 -22.18 -7.12
CA PHE A 302 -21.83 -22.31 -7.43
C PHE A 302 -22.06 -22.98 -8.79
N PHE A 303 -21.31 -22.59 -9.83
CA PHE A 303 -21.39 -23.22 -11.14
C PHE A 303 -21.01 -24.71 -11.10
N ILE A 304 -19.92 -25.06 -10.39
CA ILE A 304 -19.51 -26.45 -10.20
C ILE A 304 -20.59 -27.24 -9.46
N ALA A 305 -21.24 -26.66 -8.46
CA ALA A 305 -22.33 -27.31 -7.74
C ALA A 305 -23.55 -27.56 -8.66
N ILE A 306 -23.91 -26.62 -9.53
CA ILE A 306 -24.97 -26.81 -10.54
C ILE A 306 -24.62 -27.95 -11.50
N VAL A 307 -23.39 -27.96 -12.04
CA VAL A 307 -22.92 -29.04 -12.91
C VAL A 307 -22.94 -30.38 -12.18
N GLY A 308 -22.53 -30.40 -10.90
CA GLY A 308 -22.61 -31.57 -10.04
C GLY A 308 -24.04 -32.08 -9.85
N LEU A 309 -25.02 -31.19 -9.67
CA LEU A 309 -26.44 -31.57 -9.60
C LEU A 309 -26.96 -32.13 -10.92
N ILE A 310 -26.56 -31.56 -12.06
CA ILE A 310 -26.97 -32.06 -13.38
C ILE A 310 -26.41 -33.47 -13.61
N ILE A 311 -25.12 -33.69 -13.30
CA ILE A 311 -24.49 -35.02 -13.42
C ILE A 311 -25.18 -36.01 -12.47
N CYS A 312 -25.36 -35.63 -11.20
CA CYS A 312 -25.99 -36.49 -10.19
C CYS A 312 -27.46 -36.80 -10.51
N SER A 313 -28.20 -35.86 -11.12
CA SER A 313 -29.56 -36.08 -11.60
C SER A 313 -29.63 -36.96 -12.85
N SER A 314 -28.56 -37.02 -13.64
CA SER A 314 -28.47 -37.84 -14.85
C SER A 314 -28.21 -39.32 -14.53
N ILE A 315 -27.50 -39.62 -13.42
CA ILE A 315 -27.12 -41.00 -13.05
C ILE A 315 -28.33 -41.95 -12.92
N PRO A 316 -29.42 -41.61 -12.18
CA PRO A 316 -30.61 -42.47 -12.10
C PRO A 316 -31.29 -42.70 -13.45
N LEU A 317 -31.33 -41.66 -14.30
CA LEU A 317 -31.92 -41.74 -15.64
C LEU A 317 -31.09 -42.65 -16.55
N MET A 318 -29.76 -42.48 -16.53
CA MET A 318 -28.83 -43.28 -17.30
C MET A 318 -28.86 -44.75 -16.85
N TYR A 319 -28.96 -45.00 -15.54
CA TYR A 319 -29.15 -46.33 -14.96
C TYR A 319 -30.48 -46.97 -15.39
N SER A 320 -31.57 -46.21 -15.39
CA SER A 320 -32.90 -46.67 -15.82
C SER A 320 -32.94 -47.01 -17.31
N VAL A 321 -32.34 -46.16 -18.15
CA VAL A 321 -32.20 -46.40 -19.60
C VAL A 321 -31.33 -47.62 -19.88
N PHE A 322 -30.24 -47.80 -19.14
CA PHE A 322 -29.37 -48.98 -19.25
C PHE A 322 -30.13 -50.27 -18.91
N ARG A 323 -30.97 -50.27 -17.87
CA ARG A 323 -31.81 -51.42 -17.50
C ARG A 323 -32.81 -51.81 -18.59
N VAL A 324 -33.44 -50.83 -19.23
CA VAL A 324 -34.41 -51.09 -20.30
C VAL A 324 -33.73 -51.57 -21.59
N LEU A 325 -32.63 -50.93 -22.01
CA LEU A 325 -31.97 -51.23 -23.29
C LEU A 325 -31.05 -52.46 -23.25
N PHE A 326 -30.33 -52.69 -22.15
CA PHE A 326 -29.34 -53.78 -22.06
C PHE A 326 -29.84 -55.01 -21.29
N GLN A 327 -30.74 -54.85 -20.31
CA GLN A 327 -31.26 -55.98 -19.51
C GLN A 327 -32.66 -56.45 -19.94
N GLY A 328 -33.29 -55.78 -20.93
CA GLY A 328 -34.55 -56.21 -21.52
C GLY A 328 -35.76 -56.18 -20.59
N GLN A 329 -35.72 -55.38 -19.53
CA GLN A 329 -36.81 -55.30 -18.55
C GLN A 329 -38.00 -54.47 -19.07
N GLU A 330 -39.21 -54.85 -18.66
CA GLU A 330 -40.42 -54.11 -19.03
C GLU A 330 -40.39 -52.68 -18.48
N PHE A 331 -40.68 -51.70 -19.34
CA PHE A 331 -40.67 -50.26 -19.02
C PHE A 331 -41.51 -49.90 -17.78
N VAL A 332 -42.62 -50.60 -17.58
CA VAL A 332 -43.54 -50.40 -16.45
C VAL A 332 -42.87 -50.75 -15.10
N SER A 333 -42.06 -51.81 -15.08
CA SER A 333 -41.33 -52.23 -13.87
C SER A 333 -40.25 -51.20 -13.46
N VAL A 334 -39.53 -50.66 -14.44
CA VAL A 334 -38.45 -49.68 -14.21
C VAL A 334 -39.02 -48.36 -13.70
N ILE A 335 -40.18 -47.92 -14.21
CA ILE A 335 -40.87 -46.72 -13.70
C ILE A 335 -41.33 -46.91 -12.26
N LYS A 336 -41.80 -48.11 -11.89
CA LYS A 336 -42.25 -48.39 -10.52
C LYS A 336 -41.09 -48.36 -9.51
N ASP A 337 -39.90 -48.75 -9.94
CA ASP A 337 -38.66 -48.72 -9.14
C ASP A 337 -37.95 -47.35 -9.19
N THR A 338 -38.36 -46.45 -10.07
CA THR A 338 -37.72 -45.14 -10.23
C THR A 338 -37.76 -44.29 -8.95
N PRO A 339 -38.89 -44.17 -8.22
CA PRO A 339 -38.94 -43.40 -6.96
C PRO A 339 -37.99 -43.92 -5.86
N THR A 340 -37.75 -45.23 -5.79
CA THR A 340 -36.86 -45.81 -4.78
C THR A 340 -35.39 -45.51 -5.10
N ILE A 341 -35.03 -45.51 -6.39
CA ILE A 341 -33.70 -45.10 -6.87
C ILE A 341 -33.43 -43.62 -6.58
N PHE A 342 -34.42 -42.74 -6.81
CA PHE A 342 -34.31 -41.32 -6.46
C PHE A 342 -34.19 -41.10 -4.95
N SER A 343 -34.92 -41.85 -4.13
CA SER A 343 -34.83 -41.77 -2.66
C SER A 343 -33.48 -42.23 -2.12
N LEU A 344 -32.83 -43.20 -2.77
CA LEU A 344 -31.49 -43.69 -2.40
C LEU A 344 -30.38 -42.66 -2.68
N MET A 345 -30.60 -41.75 -3.64
CA MET A 345 -29.66 -40.69 -4.01
C MET A 345 -29.78 -39.42 -3.15
N LEU A 346 -30.80 -39.31 -2.28
CA LEU A 346 -31.03 -38.14 -1.43
C LEU A 346 -29.79 -37.75 -0.57
N PRO A 347 -29.07 -38.69 0.07
CA PRO A 347 -27.84 -38.38 0.80
C PRO A 347 -26.71 -37.80 -0.07
N VAL A 348 -26.75 -38.05 -1.39
CA VAL A 348 -25.76 -37.53 -2.34
C VAL A 348 -26.12 -36.11 -2.80
N TYR A 349 -27.41 -35.80 -2.93
CA TYR A 349 -27.86 -34.45 -3.29
C TYR A 349 -27.63 -33.43 -2.16
N ALA A 350 -27.75 -33.86 -0.89
CA ALA A 350 -27.68 -32.95 0.25
C ALA A 350 -26.35 -32.16 0.36
N PRO A 351 -25.15 -32.78 0.25
CA PRO A 351 -23.88 -32.04 0.26
C PRO A 351 -23.73 -31.07 -0.93
N ILE A 352 -24.22 -31.45 -2.12
CA ILE A 352 -24.09 -30.61 -3.32
C ILE A 352 -25.01 -29.39 -3.22
N LEU A 353 -26.24 -29.59 -2.73
CA LEU A 353 -27.18 -28.50 -2.45
C LEU A 353 -26.65 -27.58 -1.35
N TRP A 354 -25.97 -28.14 -0.33
CA TRP A 354 -25.32 -27.34 0.72
C TRP A 354 -24.24 -26.41 0.14
N VAL A 355 -23.36 -26.94 -0.72
CA VAL A 355 -22.33 -26.14 -1.40
C VAL A 355 -22.97 -25.07 -2.31
N ALA A 356 -23.97 -25.44 -3.10
CA ALA A 356 -24.68 -24.48 -3.98
C ALA A 356 -25.33 -23.34 -3.16
N TYR A 357 -26.00 -23.69 -2.06
CA TYR A 357 -26.68 -22.73 -1.21
C TYR A 357 -25.68 -21.77 -0.53
N SER A 358 -24.66 -22.34 0.10
CA SER A 358 -23.60 -21.60 0.80
C SER A 358 -22.89 -20.65 -0.15
N SER A 359 -22.45 -21.14 -1.32
CA SER A 359 -21.78 -20.30 -2.32
C SER A 359 -22.66 -19.18 -2.87
N ASN A 360 -23.96 -19.41 -3.06
CA ASN A 360 -24.89 -18.36 -3.48
C ASN A 360 -25.12 -17.29 -2.38
N LYS A 361 -25.17 -17.69 -1.10
CA LYS A 361 -25.26 -16.75 0.03
C LYS A 361 -23.99 -15.89 0.11
N SER A 362 -22.82 -16.51 0.07
CA SER A 362 -21.53 -15.81 0.10
C SER A 362 -21.33 -14.92 -1.12
N TYR A 363 -21.77 -15.32 -2.31
CA TYR A 363 -21.74 -14.49 -3.52
C TYR A 363 -22.55 -13.19 -3.36
N LYS A 364 -23.78 -13.27 -2.84
CA LYS A 364 -24.62 -12.08 -2.59
C LYS A 364 -24.00 -11.18 -1.52
N LEU A 365 -23.39 -11.77 -0.50
CA LEU A 365 -22.67 -11.03 0.54
C LEU A 365 -21.47 -10.27 -0.03
N SER A 366 -20.59 -10.93 -0.79
CA SER A 366 -19.43 -10.27 -1.41
C SER A 366 -19.85 -9.15 -2.39
N LYS A 367 -20.93 -9.33 -3.16
CA LYS A 367 -21.47 -8.25 -4.02
C LYS A 367 -21.85 -7.01 -3.23
N ARG A 368 -22.63 -7.20 -2.17
CA ARG A 368 -23.06 -6.10 -1.30
C ARG A 368 -21.87 -5.43 -0.62
N LEU A 369 -20.91 -6.22 -0.17
CA LEU A 369 -19.71 -5.72 0.50
C LEU A 369 -18.82 -4.91 -0.45
N ILE A 370 -18.73 -5.32 -1.72
CA ILE A 370 -18.07 -4.53 -2.78
C ILE A 370 -18.78 -3.18 -2.97
N GLU A 371 -20.11 -3.17 -3.13
CA GLU A 371 -20.88 -1.92 -3.28
C GLU A 371 -20.67 -0.94 -2.12
N GLU A 372 -20.64 -1.45 -0.90
CA GLU A 372 -20.45 -0.67 0.33
C GLU A 372 -19.02 -0.14 0.45
N TYR A 373 -18.00 -0.96 0.19
CA TYR A 373 -16.62 -0.47 0.17
C TYR A 373 -16.39 0.52 -0.97
N THR A 374 -17.02 0.34 -2.13
CA THR A 374 -16.97 1.32 -3.22
C THR A 374 -17.65 2.63 -2.83
N HIS A 375 -18.79 2.58 -2.14
CA HIS A 375 -19.44 3.79 -1.60
C HIS A 375 -18.54 4.52 -0.58
N LYS A 376 -17.87 3.77 0.31
CA LYS A 376 -16.90 4.33 1.27
C LYS A 376 -15.65 4.90 0.61
N GLU A 377 -15.13 4.24 -0.43
CA GLU A 377 -14.02 4.74 -1.24
C GLU A 377 -14.38 6.07 -1.91
N VAL A 378 -15.51 6.12 -2.61
CA VAL A 378 -15.99 7.33 -3.30
C VAL A 378 -16.26 8.45 -2.29
N SER A 379 -16.86 8.14 -1.15
CA SER A 379 -17.08 9.11 -0.07
C SER A 379 -15.77 9.68 0.48
N SER A 380 -14.75 8.83 0.68
CA SER A 380 -13.41 9.25 1.13
C SER A 380 -12.71 10.14 0.10
N LYS A 381 -12.77 9.80 -1.20
CA LYS A 381 -12.23 10.63 -2.28
C LYS A 381 -12.99 11.95 -2.44
N THR A 382 -14.31 11.93 -2.24
CA THR A 382 -15.15 13.14 -2.27
C THR A 382 -14.80 14.06 -1.11
N PHE A 383 -14.55 13.50 0.09
CA PHE A 383 -14.06 14.27 1.23
C PHE A 383 -12.72 14.94 0.91
N GLU A 384 -11.76 14.24 0.31
CA GLU A 384 -10.46 14.81 -0.05
C GLU A 384 -10.62 16.02 -0.99
N GLY A 385 -11.45 15.88 -2.02
CA GLY A 385 -11.76 16.97 -2.95
C GLY A 385 -12.45 18.16 -2.29
N LEU A 386 -13.44 17.91 -1.43
CA LEU A 386 -14.17 18.95 -0.70
C LEU A 386 -13.30 19.62 0.38
N SER A 387 -12.49 18.86 1.11
CA SER A 387 -11.53 19.37 2.09
C SER A 387 -10.52 20.30 1.41
N THR A 388 -10.01 19.89 0.24
CA THR A 388 -9.10 20.72 -0.56
C THR A 388 -9.78 22.01 -1.06
N GLN A 389 -11.06 21.96 -1.44
CA GLN A 389 -11.82 23.13 -1.84
C GLN A 389 -12.08 24.09 -0.66
N ILE A 390 -12.45 23.57 0.50
CA ILE A 390 -12.68 24.39 1.70
C ILE A 390 -11.37 25.05 2.16
N SER A 391 -10.25 24.35 2.10
CA SER A 391 -8.93 24.92 2.40
C SER A 391 -8.49 26.01 1.40
N LYS A 392 -9.06 26.06 0.20
CA LYS A 392 -8.80 27.12 -0.80
C LYS A 392 -9.71 28.35 -0.63
N ILE A 393 -10.84 28.22 0.06
CA ILE A 393 -11.82 29.30 0.25
C ILE A 393 -11.36 30.30 1.35
N GLY A 394 -10.44 29.91 2.22
CA GLY A 394 -9.83 30.76 3.26
C GLY A 394 -10.31 30.44 4.68
N GLU A 395 -9.74 31.09 5.70
CA GLU A 395 -10.16 30.95 7.10
C GLU A 395 -11.22 32.00 7.45
N ASP A 396 -12.44 31.78 6.97
CA ASP A 396 -13.64 32.47 7.44
C ASP A 396 -14.42 31.57 8.42
N GLU A 397 -15.29 32.17 9.24
CA GLU A 397 -16.11 31.42 10.21
C GLU A 397 -16.98 30.35 9.51
N SER A 398 -17.37 30.60 8.25
CA SER A 398 -18.07 29.64 7.39
C SER A 398 -17.22 28.45 6.94
N SER A 399 -15.93 28.60 6.63
CA SER A 399 -15.07 27.44 6.28
C SER A 399 -14.84 26.52 7.46
N GLY A 400 -14.75 27.08 8.68
CA GLY A 400 -14.70 26.33 9.93
C GLY A 400 -15.93 25.42 10.09
N GLU A 401 -17.13 25.98 9.95
CA GLU A 401 -18.38 25.21 10.04
C GLU A 401 -18.48 24.12 8.95
N LEU A 402 -18.08 24.44 7.71
CA LEU A 402 -18.06 23.48 6.60
C LEU A 402 -17.08 22.33 6.84
N ARG A 403 -15.88 22.60 7.39
CA ARG A 403 -14.92 21.56 7.79
C ARG A 403 -15.50 20.63 8.85
N THR A 404 -16.13 21.18 9.89
CA THR A 404 -16.76 20.40 10.95
C THR A 404 -17.90 19.52 10.43
N ARG A 405 -18.78 20.06 9.58
CA ARG A 405 -19.87 19.29 8.94
C ARG A 405 -19.33 18.18 8.03
N LEU A 406 -18.28 18.47 7.27
CA LEU A 406 -17.63 17.50 6.39
C LEU A 406 -17.02 16.35 7.19
N LEU A 407 -16.34 16.65 8.30
CA LEU A 407 -15.75 15.66 9.20
C LEU A 407 -16.83 14.78 9.86
N PHE A 408 -17.94 15.39 10.28
CA PHE A 408 -19.09 14.67 10.82
C PHE A 408 -19.69 13.69 9.80
N ASN A 409 -19.89 14.14 8.56
CA ASN A 409 -20.39 13.29 7.47
C ASN A 409 -19.43 12.12 7.16
N LEU A 410 -18.11 12.39 7.14
CA LEU A 410 -17.11 11.33 6.97
C LEU A 410 -17.19 10.31 8.10
N LEU A 411 -17.27 10.78 9.34
CA LEU A 411 -17.34 9.90 10.52
C LEU A 411 -18.61 9.07 10.51
N GLN A 412 -19.75 9.64 10.11
CA GLN A 412 -21.01 8.92 9.96
C GLN A 412 -20.92 7.80 8.91
N VAL A 413 -20.37 8.08 7.72
CA VAL A 413 -20.20 7.09 6.64
C VAL A 413 -19.21 5.97 7.04
N ASN A 414 -18.18 6.31 7.82
CA ASN A 414 -17.18 5.33 8.28
C ASN A 414 -17.64 4.53 9.50
N SER A 415 -18.49 5.10 10.36
CA SER A 415 -18.94 4.48 11.62
C SER A 415 -19.91 3.32 11.41
N GLU A 416 -20.61 3.26 10.27
CA GLU A 416 -21.45 2.12 9.95
C GLU A 416 -20.61 0.85 9.69
N ASN A 417 -20.72 -0.13 10.60
CA ASN A 417 -19.98 -1.38 10.52
C ASN A 417 -20.54 -2.27 9.38
N PRO A 418 -19.71 -2.71 8.41
CA PRO A 418 -20.14 -3.61 7.34
C PRO A 418 -20.65 -4.97 7.85
N GLY A 419 -20.31 -5.35 9.08
CA GLY A 419 -20.83 -6.55 9.76
C GLY A 419 -22.34 -6.51 10.03
N LYS A 420 -22.98 -5.33 10.04
CA LYS A 420 -24.45 -5.22 10.11
C LYS A 420 -25.13 -5.81 8.87
N LEU A 421 -24.43 -5.87 7.73
CA LEU A 421 -24.92 -6.42 6.47
C LEU A 421 -24.83 -7.95 6.42
N ILE A 422 -24.09 -8.54 7.38
CA ILE A 422 -24.21 -9.94 7.77
C ILE A 422 -25.45 -10.05 8.68
N SER A 423 -26.59 -9.52 8.23
CA SER A 423 -27.86 -9.55 8.94
C SER A 423 -28.49 -10.93 8.80
N ASP A 424 -27.85 -11.91 9.44
CA ASP A 424 -28.43 -13.18 9.85
C ASP A 424 -27.45 -13.97 10.76
N TYR A 425 -26.59 -13.30 11.53
CA TYR A 425 -25.67 -13.99 12.45
C TYR A 425 -26.40 -14.93 13.44
N ASN A 426 -27.64 -14.60 13.78
CA ASN A 426 -28.49 -15.40 14.68
C ASN A 426 -29.31 -16.49 13.97
N ASN A 427 -29.37 -16.51 12.63
CA ASN A 427 -30.03 -17.57 11.90
C ASN A 427 -28.98 -18.55 11.42
N SER A 428 -29.11 -19.80 11.88
CA SER A 428 -28.18 -20.87 11.56
C SER A 428 -27.87 -20.94 10.07
N ASP A 429 -26.59 -20.86 9.71
CA ASP A 429 -26.05 -21.02 8.35
C ASP A 429 -26.30 -22.41 7.74
N HIS A 430 -27.18 -23.20 8.35
CA HIS A 430 -27.57 -24.50 7.89
C HIS A 430 -28.56 -24.36 6.73
N PRO A 431 -28.20 -24.75 5.49
CA PRO A 431 -29.03 -24.58 4.30
C PRO A 431 -30.41 -25.21 4.42
N ILE A 432 -30.52 -26.31 5.18
CA ILE A 432 -31.79 -26.99 5.40
C ILE A 432 -32.66 -26.23 6.40
N ILE A 433 -32.08 -25.62 7.44
CA ILE A 433 -32.87 -24.88 8.45
C ILE A 433 -33.39 -23.57 7.85
N ASP A 434 -32.54 -22.86 7.09
CA ASP A 434 -32.93 -21.65 6.37
C ASP A 434 -33.96 -21.94 5.24
N ALA A 435 -33.82 -23.08 4.55
CA ALA A 435 -34.84 -23.55 3.62
C ALA A 435 -36.17 -23.93 4.31
N ILE A 436 -36.12 -24.49 5.53
CA ILE A 436 -37.30 -24.80 6.34
C ILE A 436 -37.97 -23.51 6.85
N ASP A 437 -37.21 -22.51 7.27
CA ASP A 437 -37.75 -21.21 7.70
C ASP A 437 -38.34 -20.41 6.52
N LYS A 438 -37.82 -20.62 5.31
CA LYS A 438 -38.43 -20.07 4.08
C LYS A 438 -39.64 -20.90 3.62
N SER A 439 -39.64 -22.21 3.86
CA SER A 439 -40.77 -23.07 3.53
C SER A 439 -41.94 -22.89 4.49
N SER A 440 -41.71 -22.55 5.76
CA SER A 440 -42.75 -22.15 6.71
C SER A 440 -43.42 -20.85 6.28
N LYS A 441 -42.64 -19.86 5.83
CA LYS A 441 -43.17 -18.63 5.20
C LYS A 441 -43.93 -18.89 3.91
N LEU A 442 -43.52 -19.90 3.13
CA LEU A 442 -44.25 -20.36 1.94
C LEU A 442 -45.53 -21.10 2.32
N ALA A 443 -45.55 -21.90 3.38
CA ALA A 443 -46.75 -22.50 3.94
C ALA A 443 -47.73 -21.43 4.45
N ASP A 444 -47.24 -20.38 5.10
CA ASP A 444 -48.04 -19.22 5.49
C ASP A 444 -48.58 -18.45 4.28
N ALA A 445 -47.80 -18.35 3.20
CA ALA A 445 -48.26 -17.75 1.95
C ALA A 445 -49.31 -18.62 1.22
N ILE A 446 -49.18 -19.94 1.28
CA ILE A 446 -50.16 -20.90 0.75
C ILE A 446 -51.44 -20.88 1.60
N ASN A 447 -51.34 -20.79 2.92
CA ASN A 447 -52.48 -20.63 3.82
C ASN A 447 -53.19 -19.29 3.59
N LYS A 448 -52.45 -18.22 3.24
CA LYS A 448 -53.03 -16.95 2.78
C LYS A 448 -53.68 -17.06 1.39
N LEU A 449 -53.20 -17.96 0.54
CA LEU A 449 -53.75 -18.23 -0.79
C LEU A 449 -55.00 -19.14 -0.74
N ASP A 450 -55.18 -19.93 0.33
CA ASP A 450 -56.41 -20.67 0.62
C ASP A 450 -57.62 -19.73 0.82
N ASN A 451 -57.37 -18.47 1.23
CA ASN A 451 -58.37 -17.41 1.31
C ASN A 451 -58.73 -16.79 -0.06
N VAL A 452 -58.12 -17.23 -1.17
CA VAL A 452 -58.45 -16.77 -2.53
C VAL A 452 -59.48 -17.72 -3.16
N PRO A 453 -60.68 -17.22 -3.57
CA PRO A 453 -61.86 -18.04 -3.87
C PRO A 453 -61.70 -19.04 -5.03
N LEU A 454 -60.73 -18.83 -5.92
CA LEU A 454 -60.47 -19.72 -7.05
C LEU A 454 -59.54 -20.90 -6.70
N VAL A 455 -58.62 -20.72 -5.75
CA VAL A 455 -57.58 -21.70 -5.39
C VAL A 455 -58.06 -22.62 -4.27
N GLY A 456 -58.85 -22.11 -3.32
CA GLY A 456 -59.42 -22.90 -2.22
C GLY A 456 -60.33 -24.06 -2.69
N ASN A 457 -61.05 -23.90 -3.81
CA ASN A 457 -61.90 -24.97 -4.35
C ASN A 457 -61.09 -26.13 -4.97
N LEU A 458 -59.95 -25.83 -5.59
CA LEU A 458 -59.04 -26.85 -6.13
C LEU A 458 -58.34 -27.63 -5.02
N LEU A 459 -57.89 -26.94 -3.97
CA LEU A 459 -57.28 -27.56 -2.79
C LEU A 459 -58.26 -28.45 -2.03
N LYS A 460 -59.51 -28.00 -1.82
CA LYS A 460 -60.57 -28.82 -1.21
C LYS A 460 -60.87 -30.07 -2.01
N HIS A 461 -60.94 -29.98 -3.35
CA HIS A 461 -61.20 -31.13 -4.20
C HIS A 461 -60.02 -32.13 -4.21
N LEU A 462 -58.79 -31.65 -4.13
CA LEU A 462 -57.61 -32.52 -4.00
C LEU A 462 -57.54 -33.20 -2.63
N ASN A 463 -57.84 -32.47 -1.55
CA ASN A 463 -57.85 -33.03 -0.20
C ASN A 463 -58.98 -34.07 -0.02
N ALA A 464 -60.18 -33.78 -0.53
CA ALA A 464 -61.30 -34.73 -0.52
C ALA A 464 -60.98 -36.00 -1.32
N LYS A 465 -60.31 -35.87 -2.48
CA LYS A 465 -59.88 -37.03 -3.28
C LYS A 465 -58.77 -37.84 -2.60
N ALA A 466 -57.87 -37.19 -1.86
CA ALA A 466 -56.84 -37.86 -1.08
C ALA A 466 -57.46 -38.62 0.11
N GLN A 467 -58.36 -38.01 0.86
CA GLN A 467 -59.09 -38.65 1.96
C GLN A 467 -59.93 -39.83 1.47
N ALA A 468 -60.69 -39.67 0.39
CA ALA A 468 -61.48 -40.76 -0.20
C ALA A 468 -60.62 -41.96 -0.60
N LYS A 469 -59.37 -41.73 -1.06
CA LYS A 469 -58.44 -42.80 -1.43
C LYS A 469 -57.82 -43.50 -0.23
N VAL A 470 -57.65 -42.79 0.88
CA VAL A 470 -57.21 -43.35 2.17
C VAL A 470 -58.32 -44.16 2.81
N GLU A 471 -59.54 -43.65 2.77
CA GLU A 471 -60.74 -44.29 3.31
C GLU A 471 -61.10 -45.55 2.52
N GLN A 472 -61.01 -45.50 1.18
CA GLN A 472 -61.14 -46.70 0.33
C GLN A 472 -60.11 -47.78 0.70
N LYS A 473 -58.85 -47.40 0.94
CA LYS A 473 -57.82 -48.35 1.36
C LYS A 473 -58.02 -48.86 2.80
N ALA A 474 -58.60 -48.05 3.68
CA ALA A 474 -58.94 -48.45 5.03
C ALA A 474 -60.12 -49.44 5.04
N ASP A 475 -61.11 -49.23 4.17
CA ASP A 475 -62.23 -50.15 3.98
C ASP A 475 -61.78 -51.45 3.30
N GLU A 476 -60.92 -51.40 2.29
CA GLU A 476 -60.29 -52.58 1.71
C GLU A 476 -59.51 -53.38 2.77
N ALA A 477 -58.76 -52.70 3.65
CA ALA A 477 -58.05 -53.34 4.75
C ALA A 477 -59.00 -53.94 5.80
N ARG A 478 -60.13 -53.27 6.10
CA ARG A 478 -61.17 -53.78 7.01
C ARG A 478 -61.88 -55.01 6.45
N VAL A 479 -62.25 -55.00 5.18
CA VAL A 479 -62.86 -56.16 4.49
C VAL A 479 -61.92 -57.37 4.53
N VAL A 480 -60.62 -57.16 4.34
CA VAL A 480 -59.61 -58.23 4.46
C VAL A 480 -59.49 -58.71 5.91
N LEU A 481 -59.55 -57.80 6.89
CA LEU A 481 -59.48 -58.14 8.31
C LEU A 481 -60.70 -58.95 8.76
N ASP A 482 -61.90 -58.53 8.36
CA ASP A 482 -63.17 -59.19 8.70
C ASP A 482 -63.28 -60.56 8.03
N ALA A 483 -62.83 -60.72 6.78
CA ALA A 483 -62.72 -62.02 6.12
C ALA A 483 -61.74 -62.97 6.86
N HIS A 484 -60.69 -62.42 7.49
CA HIS A 484 -59.75 -63.20 8.29
C HIS A 484 -60.35 -63.61 9.65
N VAL A 485 -61.18 -62.75 10.25
CA VAL A 485 -61.89 -63.01 11.51
C VAL A 485 -63.02 -64.03 11.31
N GLU A 486 -63.80 -63.92 10.23
CA GLU A 486 -64.84 -64.90 9.88
C GLU A 486 -64.25 -66.27 9.52
N GLY A 487 -63.11 -66.30 8.80
CA GLY A 487 -62.38 -67.54 8.54
C GLY A 487 -61.88 -68.23 9.82
N ASN A 488 -61.53 -67.47 10.85
CA ASN A 488 -61.13 -67.99 12.16
C ASN A 488 -62.29 -68.42 13.05
N LEU A 489 -63.50 -67.87 12.86
CA LEU A 489 -64.70 -68.32 13.56
C LEU A 489 -65.27 -69.60 12.95
N ALA A 490 -65.18 -69.75 11.62
CA ALA A 490 -65.57 -70.98 10.92
C ALA A 490 -64.65 -72.16 11.25
N SER A 491 -63.34 -71.95 11.41
CA SER A 491 -62.39 -73.00 11.82
C SER A 491 -62.55 -73.43 13.29
N LYS A 492 -63.08 -72.55 14.14
CA LYS A 492 -63.36 -72.84 15.55
C LYS A 492 -64.67 -73.60 15.73
N ALA A 493 -65.67 -73.37 14.88
CA ALA A 493 -66.94 -74.10 14.89
C ALA A 493 -66.83 -75.53 14.34
N SER A 494 -65.86 -75.83 13.46
CA SER A 494 -65.64 -77.19 12.95
C SER A 494 -64.82 -78.10 13.88
N ASN A 495 -64.26 -77.56 14.96
CA ASN A 495 -63.45 -78.32 15.93
C ASN A 495 -64.22 -78.72 17.20
N ASP A 496 -65.48 -78.29 17.34
CA ASP A 496 -66.39 -78.61 18.44
C ASP A 496 -67.64 -79.39 17.95
N SER A 497 -67.52 -80.21 16.90
CA SER A 497 -68.58 -81.13 16.42
C SER A 497 -68.08 -82.56 16.28
#